data_AF-R9TA99-F1
#
_entry.id   AF-R9TA99-F1
#
_cell.length_a   1.000
_cell.length_b   1.000
_cell.length_c   1.000
_cell.angle_alpha   90.00
_cell.angle_beta   90.00
_cell.angle_gamma   90.00
#
_symmetry.space_group_name_H-M   'P 1'
#
loop_
_entity.id
_entity.type
_entity.pdbx_description
1 polymer ?
#
loop_
_entity_poly.entity_id
_entity_poly.type
_entity_poly.pdbx_seq_one_letter_code
_entity_poly.pdbx_strand_id
1 'polypeptide(L)'
;MMDSFDNECFIIECFQGVENSKVFFPFESKAAENVFKQIHEINNWNRWTNSSSKSDLPPDFFCDEFCSMMEVMRVDDHTRLNEKGKYTNPTNAKCSELRKELKTMNVLPQILIINAITDLPTKEDHNFKFYLDSFIRVIEDHKSKIENYRKNHPGHKMIFFVFDESSAYIKPENLADADIELHEGDLILGRPHEHWRDKAFLEPIINSDIDFLIWYTPYKFCETDKGILELPEVCVFDIKAMNFETKDYDPDVMVSYED
;
A
#
# COMPACT_ATOMS: atom_id res chain seq x y z
N MET A 1 -3.53 3.80 13.28
CA MET A 1 -2.55 3.22 12.33
C MET A 1 -1.18 3.05 13.00
N MET A 2 -0.54 1.89 12.85
CA MET A 2 0.50 1.28 13.72
C MET A 2 1.90 1.96 13.64
N ASP A 3 2.56 2.18 14.78
CA ASP A 3 3.97 2.68 14.90
C ASP A 3 5.01 1.60 14.53
N SER A 4 4.58 0.34 14.35
CA SER A 4 5.45 -0.77 13.96
C SER A 4 5.75 -0.80 12.46
N PHE A 5 4.87 -0.22 11.63
CA PHE A 5 5.07 -0.13 10.19
C PHE A 5 5.97 1.05 9.79
N ASP A 6 6.45 1.86 10.74
CA ASP A 6 7.58 2.80 10.49
C ASP A 6 8.91 2.03 10.32
N ASN A 7 8.92 0.72 10.57
CA ASN A 7 10.06 -0.17 10.36
C ASN A 7 9.79 -1.06 9.14
N GLU A 8 10.56 -0.87 8.09
CA GLU A 8 10.43 -1.61 6.84
C GLU A 8 10.66 -3.12 7.05
N CYS A 9 11.52 -3.53 7.98
CA CYS A 9 11.68 -4.95 8.31
C CYS A 9 10.40 -5.57 8.85
N PHE A 10 9.65 -4.83 9.69
CA PHE A 10 8.40 -5.34 10.25
C PHE A 10 7.34 -5.50 9.15
N ILE A 11 7.29 -4.59 8.17
CA ILE A 11 6.42 -4.73 6.99
C ILE A 11 6.77 -6.02 6.24
N ILE A 12 8.06 -6.28 6.00
CA ILE A 12 8.49 -7.51 5.31
C ILE A 12 8.18 -8.76 6.12
N GLU A 13 8.37 -8.75 7.44
CA GLU A 13 7.98 -9.87 8.32
C GLU A 13 6.48 -10.19 8.22
N CYS A 14 5.62 -9.16 8.22
CA CYS A 14 4.18 -9.34 8.00
C CYS A 14 3.89 -9.94 6.62
N PHE A 15 4.53 -9.41 5.57
CA PHE A 15 4.40 -9.91 4.20
C PHE A 15 4.83 -11.38 4.06
N GLN A 16 5.88 -11.80 4.75
CA GLN A 16 6.34 -13.19 4.77
C GLN A 16 5.35 -14.15 5.46
N GLY A 17 4.46 -13.61 6.29
CA GLY A 17 3.36 -14.36 6.91
C GLY A 17 2.16 -14.61 5.99
N VAL A 18 2.09 -13.92 4.83
CA VAL A 18 0.95 -14.04 3.90
C VAL A 18 0.92 -15.44 3.28
N GLU A 19 -0.27 -16.05 3.25
CA GLU A 19 -0.47 -17.35 2.62
C GLU A 19 -0.36 -17.24 1.10
N ASN A 20 0.26 -18.23 0.45
CA ASN A 20 0.39 -18.27 -1.02
C ASN A 20 -0.96 -18.21 -1.76
N SER A 21 -2.05 -18.67 -1.12
CA SER A 21 -3.43 -18.60 -1.63
C SER A 21 -3.94 -17.15 -1.79
N LYS A 22 -3.37 -16.20 -1.04
CA LYS A 22 -3.72 -14.78 -1.04
C LYS A 22 -2.84 -13.94 -1.98
N VAL A 23 -1.86 -14.57 -2.64
CA VAL A 23 -0.96 -13.94 -3.59
C VAL A 23 -1.51 -14.09 -5.00
N PHE A 24 -1.59 -12.97 -5.71
CA PHE A 24 -2.11 -12.90 -7.06
C PHE A 24 -1.03 -12.41 -8.03
N PHE A 25 -0.89 -13.13 -9.14
CA PHE A 25 -0.06 -12.74 -10.29
C PHE A 25 -1.00 -12.35 -11.42
N PRO A 26 -1.17 -11.05 -11.73
CA PRO A 26 -2.14 -10.59 -12.72
C PRO A 26 -1.94 -11.16 -14.13
N PHE A 27 -0.73 -11.63 -14.43
CA PHE A 27 -0.37 -12.35 -15.64
C PHE A 27 0.78 -13.32 -15.34
N GLU A 28 0.98 -14.31 -16.21
CA GLU A 28 2.05 -15.29 -16.06
C GLU A 28 3.42 -14.64 -16.26
N SER A 29 4.21 -14.53 -15.18
CA SER A 29 5.62 -14.17 -15.24
C SER A 29 6.42 -14.96 -14.21
N LYS A 30 7.29 -15.84 -14.72
CA LYS A 30 8.27 -16.56 -13.89
C LYS A 30 9.23 -15.61 -13.18
N ALA A 31 9.49 -14.43 -13.74
CA ALA A 31 10.34 -13.44 -13.11
C ALA A 31 9.65 -12.82 -11.89
N ALA A 32 8.35 -12.49 -11.99
CA ALA A 32 7.54 -12.04 -10.87
C ALA A 32 7.45 -13.09 -9.75
N GLU A 33 7.18 -14.36 -10.11
CA GLU A 33 7.17 -15.46 -9.14
C GLU A 33 8.51 -15.63 -8.42
N ASN A 34 9.62 -15.49 -9.14
CA ASN A 34 10.95 -15.60 -8.57
C ASN A 34 11.25 -14.44 -7.61
N VAL A 35 10.89 -13.21 -7.97
CA VAL A 35 11.04 -12.03 -7.10
C VAL A 35 10.21 -12.18 -5.83
N PHE A 36 8.96 -12.66 -5.95
CA PHE A 36 8.14 -12.98 -4.79
C PHE A 36 8.85 -13.96 -3.84
N LYS A 37 9.36 -15.09 -4.36
CA LYS A 37 10.07 -16.09 -3.54
C LYS A 37 11.36 -15.57 -2.93
N GLN A 38 12.06 -14.65 -3.58
CA GLN A 38 13.29 -14.05 -3.04
C GLN A 38 13.04 -13.28 -1.74
N ILE A 39 11.85 -12.68 -1.60
CA ILE A 39 11.49 -11.83 -0.46
C ILE A 39 10.62 -12.60 0.54
N HIS A 40 9.68 -13.42 0.05
CA HIS A 40 8.71 -14.16 0.88
C HIS A 40 9.34 -15.36 1.61
N GLU A 41 10.25 -16.10 0.96
CA GLU A 41 10.87 -17.25 1.60
C GLU A 41 12.03 -16.83 2.51
N ILE A 42 11.94 -17.14 3.81
CA ILE A 42 12.95 -16.78 4.84
C ILE A 42 14.38 -17.15 4.44
N ASN A 43 14.59 -18.31 3.80
CA ASN A 43 15.92 -18.75 3.38
C ASN A 43 16.53 -17.85 2.29
N ASN A 44 15.70 -17.28 1.42
CA ASN A 44 16.15 -16.32 0.41
C ASN A 44 16.28 -14.93 1.04
N TRP A 45 15.34 -14.54 1.92
CA TRP A 45 15.39 -13.25 2.62
C TRP A 45 16.67 -13.05 3.43
N ASN A 46 17.20 -14.11 4.05
CA ASN A 46 18.47 -14.06 4.78
C ASN A 46 19.69 -13.63 3.95
N ARG A 47 19.56 -13.55 2.61
CA ARG A 47 20.61 -13.08 1.68
C ARG A 47 20.49 -11.59 1.37
N TRP A 48 19.40 -10.95 1.78
CA TRP A 48 19.19 -9.52 1.61
C TRP A 48 19.93 -8.76 2.71
N THR A 49 20.49 -7.62 2.32
CA THR A 49 21.08 -6.65 3.24
C THR A 49 20.04 -5.57 3.52
N ASN A 50 19.83 -5.26 4.80
CA ASN A 50 19.03 -4.13 5.23
C ASN A 50 19.90 -2.86 5.26
N SER A 51 19.47 -1.83 4.53
CA SER A 51 20.04 -0.48 4.47
C SER A 51 18.97 0.61 4.68
N SER A 52 17.84 0.29 5.31
CA SER A 52 16.74 1.25 5.59
C SER A 52 17.06 2.24 6.72
N SER A 53 18.23 2.10 7.37
CA SER A 53 18.68 3.04 8.39
C SER A 53 19.07 4.39 7.77
N LYS A 54 18.74 5.48 8.46
CA LYS A 54 19.03 6.87 8.00
C LYS A 54 20.52 7.18 7.75
N SER A 55 21.43 6.35 8.25
CA SER A 55 22.87 6.48 8.06
C SER A 55 23.40 5.79 6.81
N ASP A 56 22.60 4.91 6.21
CA ASP A 56 23.04 3.99 5.18
C ASP A 56 22.74 4.58 3.79
N LEU A 57 23.42 4.04 2.77
CA LEU A 57 23.16 4.44 1.40
C LEU A 57 21.90 3.71 0.90
N PRO A 58 20.95 4.43 0.27
CA PRO A 58 19.73 3.82 -0.22
C PRO A 58 20.02 2.86 -1.39
N PRO A 59 19.11 1.91 -1.67
CA PRO A 59 17.72 1.80 -1.20
C PRO A 59 17.56 1.06 0.14
N ASP A 60 16.32 0.83 0.59
CA ASP A 60 16.03 0.15 1.87
C ASP A 60 16.62 -1.25 1.98
N PHE A 61 16.61 -2.03 0.89
CA PHE A 61 17.18 -3.36 0.86
C PHE A 61 17.87 -3.65 -0.47
N PHE A 62 18.91 -4.48 -0.45
CA PHE A 62 19.53 -5.01 -1.66
C PHE A 62 20.08 -6.41 -1.47
N CYS A 63 20.24 -7.14 -2.57
CA CYS A 63 20.85 -8.46 -2.59
C CYS A 63 21.71 -8.60 -3.85
N ASP A 64 23.03 -8.65 -3.65
CA ASP A 64 24.00 -8.82 -4.73
C ASP A 64 23.85 -10.18 -5.43
N GLU A 65 23.53 -11.25 -4.67
CA GLU A 65 23.33 -12.59 -5.22
C GLU A 65 22.17 -12.65 -6.21
N PHE A 66 21.08 -11.95 -5.91
CA PHE A 66 19.92 -11.85 -6.79
C PHE A 66 20.01 -10.69 -7.78
N CYS A 67 21.07 -9.88 -7.70
CA CYS A 67 21.22 -8.62 -8.44
C CYS A 67 19.92 -7.80 -8.39
N SER A 68 19.35 -7.64 -7.20
CA SER A 68 18.06 -7.00 -6.98
C SER A 68 18.13 -6.04 -5.81
N MET A 69 17.42 -4.93 -5.92
CA MET A 69 17.30 -3.91 -4.89
C MET A 69 15.84 -3.54 -4.71
N MET A 70 15.46 -3.12 -3.50
CA MET A 70 14.07 -2.92 -3.11
C MET A 70 13.92 -1.68 -2.26
N GLU A 71 12.92 -0.88 -2.60
CA GLU A 71 12.47 0.27 -1.81
C GLU A 71 11.07 -0.03 -1.28
N VAL A 72 10.89 0.14 0.04
CA VAL A 72 9.62 -0.08 0.74
C VAL A 72 8.92 1.25 0.92
N MET A 73 7.70 1.33 0.40
CA MET A 73 6.87 2.52 0.41
C MET A 73 5.60 2.24 1.19
N ARG A 74 5.07 3.28 1.83
CA ARG A 74 3.78 3.24 2.51
C ARG A 74 2.81 4.18 1.85
N VAL A 75 1.58 3.69 1.63
CA VAL A 75 0.47 4.47 1.10
C VAL A 75 -0.68 4.39 2.08
N ASP A 76 -1.27 5.54 2.38
CA ASP A 76 -2.53 5.68 3.11
C ASP A 76 -3.50 6.56 2.31
N ASP A 77 -4.77 6.47 2.66
CA ASP A 77 -5.88 7.24 2.09
C ASP A 77 -6.35 8.41 2.96
N HIS A 78 -5.70 8.64 4.10
CA HIS A 78 -6.07 9.68 5.07
C HIS A 78 -5.27 11.00 4.89
N THR A 79 -4.34 11.06 3.93
CA THR A 79 -3.50 12.23 3.73
C THR A 79 -4.24 13.38 3.05
N ARG A 80 -4.25 14.57 3.68
CA ARG A 80 -4.96 15.77 3.21
C ARG A 80 -4.07 17.00 3.09
N LEU A 81 -4.40 17.93 2.19
CA LEU A 81 -3.79 19.26 2.13
C LEU A 81 -4.38 20.14 3.24
N ASN A 82 -3.54 20.66 4.14
CA ASN A 82 -3.98 21.66 5.11
C ASN A 82 -4.08 23.06 4.49
N GLU A 83 -4.72 24.01 5.19
CA GLU A 83 -4.89 25.41 4.75
C GLU A 83 -3.58 26.14 4.41
N LYS A 84 -2.42 25.59 4.83
CA LYS A 84 -1.08 26.12 4.55
C LYS A 84 -0.39 25.45 3.37
N GLY A 85 -1.10 24.62 2.60
CA GLY A 85 -0.55 23.93 1.44
C GLY A 85 0.35 22.73 1.78
N LYS A 86 0.34 22.25 3.03
CA LYS A 86 1.15 21.11 3.47
C LYS A 86 0.27 19.88 3.64
N TYR A 87 0.71 18.75 3.11
CA TYR A 87 0.03 17.47 3.33
C TYR A 87 0.17 17.03 4.79
N THR A 88 -0.94 16.64 5.40
CA THR A 88 -1.07 16.17 6.78
C THR A 88 -2.04 15.00 6.81
N ASN A 89 -1.66 13.92 7.47
CA ASN A 89 -2.56 12.82 7.81
C ASN A 89 -3.09 13.07 9.24
N PRO A 90 -4.37 13.48 9.42
CA PRO A 90 -4.94 13.81 10.72
C PRO A 90 -4.98 12.61 11.68
N THR A 91 -5.22 11.40 11.16
CA THR A 91 -5.23 10.15 11.92
C THR A 91 -3.84 9.85 12.49
N ASN A 92 -2.78 10.01 11.71
CA ASN A 92 -1.40 9.87 12.19
C ASN A 92 -1.02 10.96 13.20
N ALA A 93 -1.52 12.19 13.03
CA ALA A 93 -1.32 13.27 13.99
C ALA A 93 -2.00 12.97 15.33
N LYS A 94 -3.27 12.55 15.31
CA LYS A 94 -4.05 12.19 16.51
C LYS A 94 -3.46 10.95 17.20
N CYS A 95 -3.02 9.95 16.43
CA CYS A 95 -2.25 8.82 16.97
C CYS A 95 -0.94 9.28 17.65
N SER A 96 -0.21 10.22 17.04
CA SER A 96 1.03 10.77 17.61
C SER A 96 0.79 11.54 18.92
N GLU A 97 -0.32 12.26 19.03
CA GLU A 97 -0.72 12.96 20.26
C GLU A 97 -1.10 12.00 21.37
N LEU A 98 -1.99 11.03 21.11
CA LEU A 98 -2.36 9.99 22.05
C LEU A 98 -1.14 9.19 22.54
N ARG A 99 -0.14 8.98 21.69
CA ARG A 99 1.15 8.37 22.08
C ARG A 99 1.96 9.23 23.04
N LYS A 100 2.02 10.56 22.85
CA LYS A 100 2.71 11.44 23.80
C LYS A 100 2.04 11.38 25.17
N GLU A 101 0.72 11.30 25.20
CA GLU A 101 -0.04 11.14 26.44
C GLU A 101 0.26 9.80 27.12
N LEU A 102 0.23 8.68 26.38
CA LEU A 102 0.53 7.34 26.91
C LEU A 102 2.00 7.18 27.35
N LYS A 103 2.95 7.80 26.64
CA LYS A 103 4.37 7.90 27.08
C LYS A 103 4.49 8.61 28.42
N THR A 104 3.70 9.67 28.64
CA THR A 104 3.71 10.43 29.89
C THR A 104 3.09 9.63 31.05
N MET A 105 2.19 8.69 30.75
CA MET A 105 1.54 7.83 31.73
C MET A 105 2.34 6.55 32.07
N ASN A 106 3.46 6.28 31.40
CA ASN A 106 4.30 5.10 31.60
C ASN A 106 3.58 3.76 31.35
N VAL A 107 2.52 3.78 30.55
CA VAL A 107 1.72 2.61 30.15
C VAL A 107 1.93 2.38 28.66
N LEU A 108 3.06 1.80 28.29
CA LEU A 108 3.29 1.34 26.91
C LEU A 108 3.40 -0.19 26.91
N PRO A 109 2.36 -0.93 26.51
CA PRO A 109 2.50 -2.35 26.19
C PRO A 109 3.45 -2.55 24.99
N GLN A 110 4.02 -3.76 24.85
CA GLN A 110 4.93 -4.11 23.75
C GLN A 110 4.30 -3.93 22.35
N ILE A 111 2.97 -4.00 22.24
CA ILE A 111 2.21 -3.71 21.03
C ILE A 111 1.04 -2.79 21.45
N LEU A 112 0.97 -1.61 20.84
CA LEU A 112 -0.05 -0.60 21.14
C LEU A 112 -0.85 -0.30 19.86
N ILE A 113 -2.13 -0.69 19.86
CA ILE A 113 -3.08 -0.38 18.79
C ILE A 113 -3.86 0.85 19.21
N ILE A 114 -3.66 1.97 18.50
CA ILE A 114 -4.47 3.18 18.65
C ILE A 114 -5.32 3.30 17.38
N ASN A 115 -6.63 3.08 17.54
CA ASN A 115 -7.61 3.44 16.54
C ASN A 115 -8.13 4.84 16.87
N ALA A 116 -7.53 5.86 16.27
CA ALA A 116 -7.95 7.24 16.47
C ALA A 116 -9.09 7.53 15.48
N ILE A 117 -10.34 7.34 15.93
CA ILE A 117 -11.52 7.78 15.19
C ILE A 117 -11.41 9.30 15.04
N THR A 118 -11.38 9.78 13.79
CA THR A 118 -11.54 11.21 13.52
C THR A 118 -13.04 11.51 13.55
N ASP A 119 -13.45 12.63 14.15
CA ASP A 119 -14.88 13.00 14.22
C ASP A 119 -15.39 13.57 12.88
N LEU A 120 -14.79 13.15 11.75
CA LEU A 120 -15.05 13.68 10.41
C LEU A 120 -15.97 12.71 9.64
N PRO A 121 -16.87 13.21 8.78
CA PRO A 121 -17.69 12.35 7.91
C PRO A 121 -16.82 11.43 7.05
N THR A 122 -17.25 10.19 6.80
CA THR A 122 -16.49 9.15 6.05
C THR A 122 -15.98 9.64 4.69
N LYS A 123 -16.73 10.50 3.98
CA LYS A 123 -16.28 11.09 2.69
C LYS A 123 -15.17 12.12 2.82
N GLU A 124 -15.08 12.75 4.00
CA GLU A 124 -14.00 13.65 4.32
C GLU A 124 -12.79 12.86 4.81
N ASP A 125 -12.99 11.73 5.50
CA ASP A 125 -11.92 10.88 6.05
C ASP A 125 -11.31 9.88 5.07
N HIS A 126 -12.13 9.31 4.19
CA HIS A 126 -11.75 8.33 3.18
C HIS A 126 -12.32 8.70 1.82
N ASN A 127 -11.41 9.08 0.94
CA ASN A 127 -11.77 9.55 -0.39
C ASN A 127 -10.87 8.86 -1.41
N PHE A 128 -11.49 8.22 -2.40
CA PHE A 128 -10.77 7.50 -3.44
C PHE A 128 -9.79 8.39 -4.21
N LYS A 129 -10.13 9.67 -4.40
CA LYS A 129 -9.22 10.65 -5.01
C LYS A 129 -8.01 10.94 -4.12
N PHE A 130 -8.20 11.06 -2.80
CA PHE A 130 -7.07 11.24 -1.88
C PHE A 130 -6.18 10.01 -1.86
N TYR A 131 -6.77 8.82 -1.89
CA TYR A 131 -6.03 7.57 -2.05
C TYR A 131 -5.21 7.55 -3.34
N LEU A 132 -5.81 7.84 -4.50
CA LEU A 132 -5.13 7.90 -5.78
C LEU A 132 -4.01 8.96 -5.80
N ASP A 133 -4.28 10.17 -5.32
CA ASP A 133 -3.31 11.26 -5.25
C ASP A 133 -2.15 10.92 -4.30
N SER A 134 -2.44 10.28 -3.16
CA SER A 134 -1.44 9.83 -2.19
C SER A 134 -0.53 8.77 -2.80
N PHE A 135 -1.12 7.77 -3.46
CA PHE A 135 -0.38 6.71 -4.15
C PHE A 135 0.54 7.28 -5.23
N ILE A 136 -0.01 8.10 -6.16
CA ILE A 136 0.78 8.70 -7.25
C ILE A 136 1.94 9.51 -6.68
N ARG A 137 1.69 10.34 -5.67
CA ARG A 137 2.72 11.18 -5.04
C ARG A 137 3.85 10.32 -4.45
N VAL A 138 3.51 9.26 -3.72
CA VAL A 138 4.51 8.37 -3.11
C VAL A 138 5.33 7.68 -4.19
N ILE A 139 4.69 7.14 -5.23
CA ILE A 139 5.38 6.48 -6.35
C ILE A 139 6.31 7.44 -7.07
N GLU A 140 5.86 8.65 -7.41
CA GLU A 140 6.69 9.63 -8.12
C GLU A 140 7.87 10.14 -7.28
N ASP A 141 7.68 10.33 -5.97
CA ASP A 141 8.77 10.72 -5.06
C ASP A 141 9.89 9.67 -5.05
N HIS A 142 9.55 8.38 -4.92
CA HIS A 142 10.56 7.31 -4.92
C HIS A 142 11.15 7.07 -6.32
N LYS A 143 10.34 7.21 -7.38
CA LYS A 143 10.85 7.14 -8.76
C LYS A 143 11.94 8.17 -9.02
N SER A 144 11.80 9.38 -8.48
CA SER A 144 12.82 10.43 -8.65
C SER A 144 14.19 10.06 -8.07
N LYS A 145 14.25 9.08 -7.16
CA LYS A 145 15.47 8.62 -6.47
C LYS A 145 16.13 7.42 -7.14
N ILE A 146 15.46 6.74 -8.09
CA ILE A 146 15.95 5.50 -8.73
C ILE A 146 17.35 5.68 -9.35
N GLU A 147 17.63 6.82 -9.97
CA GLU A 147 18.95 7.06 -10.58
C GLU A 147 20.08 7.00 -9.53
N ASN A 148 19.83 7.48 -8.31
CA ASN A 148 20.80 7.40 -7.22
C ASN A 148 20.96 5.96 -6.73
N TYR A 149 19.87 5.21 -6.63
CA TYR A 149 19.91 3.80 -6.20
C TYR A 149 20.74 2.97 -7.19
N ARG A 150 20.58 3.22 -8.49
CA ARG A 150 21.38 2.59 -9.56
C ARG A 150 22.86 2.97 -9.53
N LYS A 151 23.22 4.16 -9.02
CA LYS A 151 24.63 4.53 -8.82
C LYS A 151 25.26 3.74 -7.68
N ASN A 152 24.48 3.48 -6.63
CA ASN A 152 24.93 2.69 -5.48
C ASN A 152 25.00 1.19 -5.81
N HIS A 153 24.03 0.69 -6.59
CA HIS A 153 23.92 -0.72 -6.98
C HIS A 153 23.76 -0.90 -8.51
N PRO A 154 24.83 -0.68 -9.31
CA PRO A 154 24.75 -0.81 -10.76
C PRO A 154 24.31 -2.21 -11.20
N GLY A 155 23.45 -2.27 -12.21
CA GLY A 155 22.97 -3.54 -12.79
C GLY A 155 21.93 -4.29 -11.95
N HIS A 156 21.55 -3.76 -10.78
CA HIS A 156 20.49 -4.34 -9.97
C HIS A 156 19.10 -4.01 -10.51
N LYS A 157 18.19 -4.99 -10.42
CA LYS A 157 16.77 -4.82 -10.72
C LYS A 157 16.09 -4.02 -9.62
N MET A 158 15.24 -3.07 -10.00
CA MET A 158 14.49 -2.22 -9.06
C MET A 158 13.13 -2.84 -8.73
N ILE A 159 12.94 -3.22 -7.47
CA ILE A 159 11.67 -3.68 -6.91
C ILE A 159 11.05 -2.54 -6.09
N PHE A 160 9.85 -2.15 -6.45
CA PHE A 160 9.03 -1.26 -5.64
C PHE A 160 8.11 -2.13 -4.79
N PHE A 161 8.24 -2.02 -3.46
CA PHE A 161 7.38 -2.71 -2.51
C PHE A 161 6.42 -1.69 -1.90
N VAL A 162 5.14 -1.77 -2.22
CA VAL A 162 4.11 -0.86 -1.70
C VAL A 162 3.33 -1.58 -0.61
N PHE A 163 3.48 -1.08 0.62
CA PHE A 163 2.57 -1.37 1.73
C PHE A 163 1.41 -0.39 1.68
N ASP A 164 0.24 -0.87 1.32
CA ASP A 164 -0.95 -0.07 1.12
C ASP A 164 -1.94 -0.31 2.26
N GLU A 165 -2.06 0.70 3.10
CA GLU A 165 -2.88 0.73 4.31
C GLU A 165 -4.30 1.22 4.02
N SER A 166 -4.66 1.50 2.77
CA SER A 166 -5.98 2.00 2.43
C SER A 166 -7.07 0.95 2.67
N SER A 167 -8.26 1.45 3.01
CA SER A 167 -9.49 0.65 3.04
C SER A 167 -9.84 0.12 1.62
N ALA A 168 -10.77 -0.83 1.56
CA ALA A 168 -11.36 -1.24 0.29
C ALA A 168 -12.28 -0.14 -0.25
N TYR A 169 -12.49 -0.11 -1.56
CA TYR A 169 -13.42 0.83 -2.20
C TYR A 169 -14.41 0.06 -3.08
N ILE A 170 -15.63 0.58 -3.19
CA ILE A 170 -16.71 -0.03 -3.95
C ILE A 170 -17.25 0.99 -4.95
N LYS A 171 -17.49 0.52 -6.18
CA LYS A 171 -18.31 1.23 -7.16
C LYS A 171 -19.77 0.78 -7.00
N PRO A 172 -20.69 1.64 -6.57
CA PRO A 172 -22.09 1.28 -6.47
C PRO A 172 -22.72 1.03 -7.84
N GLU A 173 -23.70 0.13 -7.91
CA GLU A 173 -24.50 -0.07 -9.12
C GLU A 173 -25.43 1.11 -9.40
N ASN A 174 -25.97 1.72 -8.34
CA ASN A 174 -26.71 2.96 -8.41
C ASN A 174 -25.80 4.13 -8.04
N LEU A 175 -25.46 4.98 -9.01
CA LEU A 175 -24.54 6.10 -8.78
C LEU A 175 -25.06 7.13 -7.78
N ALA A 176 -26.37 7.21 -7.55
CA ALA A 176 -26.92 8.06 -6.49
C ALA A 176 -26.44 7.65 -5.10
N ASP A 177 -26.07 6.38 -4.92
CA ASP A 177 -25.55 5.86 -3.64
C ASP A 177 -24.13 6.35 -3.36
N ALA A 178 -23.40 6.81 -4.38
CA ALA A 178 -22.10 7.47 -4.19
C ALA A 178 -22.23 8.80 -3.44
N ASP A 179 -23.41 9.43 -3.47
CA ASP A 179 -23.69 10.70 -2.80
C ASP A 179 -24.22 10.55 -1.37
N ILE A 180 -24.56 9.33 -0.94
CA ILE A 180 -25.15 9.05 0.38
C ILE A 180 -24.05 8.86 1.43
N GLU A 181 -24.33 9.29 2.67
CA GLU A 181 -23.52 8.95 3.84
C GLU A 181 -23.92 7.54 4.30
N LEU A 182 -23.02 6.58 4.14
CA LEU A 182 -23.23 5.21 4.58
C LEU A 182 -22.92 5.10 6.07
N HIS A 183 -23.75 4.37 6.81
CA HIS A 183 -23.53 4.03 8.21
C HIS A 183 -23.31 2.52 8.35
N GLU A 184 -22.71 2.11 9.47
CA GLU A 184 -22.55 0.70 9.83
C GLU A 184 -23.91 -0.03 9.72
N GLY A 185 -23.93 -1.12 8.94
CA GLY A 185 -25.13 -1.93 8.67
C GLY A 185 -25.95 -1.52 7.45
N ASP A 186 -25.61 -0.41 6.77
CA ASP A 186 -26.20 -0.08 5.47
C ASP A 186 -25.74 -1.06 4.38
N LEU A 187 -26.66 -1.46 3.51
CA LEU A 187 -26.37 -2.38 2.40
C LEU A 187 -26.26 -1.61 1.09
N ILE A 188 -25.07 -1.66 0.49
CA ILE A 188 -24.82 -1.12 -0.86
C ILE A 188 -24.57 -2.26 -1.84
N LEU A 189 -25.27 -2.22 -2.98
CA LEU A 189 -24.99 -3.12 -4.09
C LEU A 189 -23.93 -2.47 -4.98
N GLY A 190 -22.81 -3.15 -5.16
CA GLY A 190 -21.70 -2.60 -5.93
C GLY A 190 -20.65 -3.64 -6.31
N ARG A 191 -19.59 -3.14 -6.94
CA ARG A 191 -18.44 -3.93 -7.37
C ARG A 191 -17.19 -3.42 -6.65
N PRO A 192 -16.38 -4.31 -6.06
CA PRO A 192 -15.16 -3.89 -5.40
C PRO A 192 -14.16 -3.30 -6.41
N HIS A 193 -13.33 -2.39 -5.91
CA HIS A 193 -12.19 -1.84 -6.63
C HIS A 193 -11.10 -2.90 -6.80
N GLU A 194 -10.83 -3.26 -8.05
CA GLU A 194 -9.71 -4.14 -8.40
C GLU A 194 -8.47 -3.26 -8.56
N HIS A 195 -7.85 -2.85 -7.46
CA HIS A 195 -6.69 -1.95 -7.45
C HIS A 195 -5.56 -2.44 -8.37
N TRP A 196 -5.36 -3.76 -8.47
CA TRP A 196 -4.37 -4.39 -9.35
C TRP A 196 -4.69 -4.31 -10.85
N ARG A 197 -5.88 -3.82 -11.22
CA ARG A 197 -6.28 -3.52 -12.60
C ARG A 197 -6.54 -2.05 -12.86
N ASP A 198 -6.51 -1.20 -11.84
CA ASP A 198 -6.84 0.20 -12.02
C ASP A 198 -5.76 0.90 -12.85
N LYS A 199 -6.16 1.37 -14.02
CA LYS A 199 -5.28 2.06 -14.95
C LYS A 199 -4.63 3.29 -14.33
N ALA A 200 -5.37 4.07 -13.54
CA ALA A 200 -4.86 5.31 -12.95
C ALA A 200 -3.72 5.05 -11.95
N PHE A 201 -3.77 3.93 -11.23
CA PHE A 201 -2.70 3.51 -10.32
C PHE A 201 -1.51 2.90 -11.05
N LEU A 202 -1.76 2.15 -12.13
CA LEU A 202 -0.73 1.42 -12.85
C LEU A 202 0.06 2.30 -13.84
N GLU A 203 -0.58 3.32 -14.42
CA GLU A 203 0.02 4.23 -15.39
C GLU A 203 1.34 4.91 -14.93
N PRO A 204 1.47 5.44 -13.70
CA PRO A 204 2.74 5.99 -13.23
C PRO A 204 3.87 4.95 -13.14
N ILE A 205 3.55 3.64 -13.15
CA ILE A 205 4.52 2.55 -12.97
C ILE A 205 4.95 1.94 -14.31
N ILE A 206 4.01 1.68 -15.23
CA ILE A 206 4.25 0.90 -16.47
C ILE A 206 5.39 1.47 -17.34
N ASN A 207 5.53 2.79 -17.42
CA ASN A 207 6.54 3.44 -18.27
C ASN A 207 7.74 3.98 -17.48
N SER A 208 8.05 3.34 -16.35
CA SER A 208 9.12 3.77 -15.45
C SER A 208 10.34 2.86 -15.50
N ASP A 209 11.36 3.24 -14.74
CA ASP A 209 12.58 2.48 -14.51
C ASP A 209 12.44 1.36 -13.46
N ILE A 210 11.22 1.12 -12.99
CA ILE A 210 10.86 0.02 -12.08
C ILE A 210 10.83 -1.29 -12.88
N ASP A 211 11.42 -2.35 -12.32
CA ASP A 211 11.41 -3.68 -12.92
C ASP A 211 10.27 -4.54 -12.36
N PHE A 212 10.02 -4.46 -11.06
CA PHE A 212 8.96 -5.22 -10.39
C PHE A 212 8.18 -4.34 -9.40
N LEU A 213 6.89 -4.62 -9.27
CA LEU A 213 6.03 -4.08 -8.22
C LEU A 213 5.52 -5.24 -7.36
N ILE A 214 5.70 -5.14 -6.05
CA ILE A 214 4.97 -5.93 -5.06
C ILE A 214 4.02 -4.96 -4.38
N TRP A 215 2.72 -5.21 -4.49
CA TRP A 215 1.69 -4.41 -3.88
C TRP A 215 0.99 -5.23 -2.80
N TYR A 216 1.27 -4.90 -1.55
CA TYR A 216 0.78 -5.59 -0.36
C TYR A 216 -0.34 -4.77 0.30
N THR A 217 -1.56 -5.30 0.31
CA THR A 217 -2.80 -4.66 0.75
C THR A 217 -3.50 -5.51 1.82
N PRO A 218 -2.99 -5.56 3.07
CA PRO A 218 -3.54 -6.43 4.12
C PRO A 218 -4.97 -6.10 4.55
N TYR A 219 -5.47 -4.90 4.25
CA TYR A 219 -6.75 -4.40 4.75
C TYR A 219 -7.84 -4.27 3.68
N LYS A 220 -7.63 -4.83 2.49
CA LYS A 220 -8.62 -4.77 1.39
C LYS A 220 -9.54 -5.98 1.38
N PHE A 221 -10.61 -5.92 2.16
CA PHE A 221 -11.70 -6.89 2.15
C PHE A 221 -13.05 -6.17 2.20
N CYS A 222 -14.13 -6.87 1.86
CA CYS A 222 -15.50 -6.37 2.03
C CYS A 222 -16.36 -7.43 2.70
N GLU A 223 -17.14 -7.07 3.72
CA GLU A 223 -18.19 -7.95 4.21
C GLU A 223 -19.39 -7.94 3.26
N THR A 224 -19.95 -9.11 2.99
CA THR A 224 -21.12 -9.28 2.10
C THR A 224 -22.17 -10.15 2.77
N ASP A 225 -23.39 -10.18 2.20
CA ASP A 225 -24.48 -11.06 2.62
C ASP A 225 -24.12 -12.55 2.56
N LYS A 226 -23.03 -12.91 1.87
CA LYS A 226 -22.52 -14.27 1.67
C LYS A 226 -21.21 -14.55 2.42
N GLY A 227 -20.76 -13.62 3.25
CA GLY A 227 -19.49 -13.69 3.99
C GLY A 227 -18.46 -12.69 3.47
N ILE A 228 -17.20 -12.88 3.85
CA ILE A 228 -16.12 -11.95 3.52
C ILE A 228 -15.68 -12.18 2.07
N LEU A 229 -15.71 -11.12 1.27
CA LEU A 229 -15.06 -11.05 -0.02
C LEU A 229 -13.62 -10.55 0.19
N GLU A 230 -12.67 -11.50 0.23
CA GLU A 230 -11.25 -11.17 0.25
C GLU A 230 -10.77 -10.75 -1.15
N LEU A 231 -10.16 -9.58 -1.26
CA LEU A 231 -9.36 -9.22 -2.42
C LEU A 231 -7.94 -9.80 -2.23
N PRO A 232 -7.13 -9.94 -3.31
CA PRO A 232 -5.75 -10.37 -3.17
C PRO A 232 -5.01 -9.51 -2.16
N GLU A 233 -4.34 -10.17 -1.22
CA GLU A 233 -3.55 -9.50 -0.20
C GLU A 233 -2.22 -9.01 -0.77
N VAL A 234 -1.68 -9.75 -1.76
CA VAL A 234 -0.46 -9.38 -2.46
C VAL A 234 -0.68 -9.50 -3.96
N CYS A 235 -0.34 -8.45 -4.71
CA CYS A 235 -0.21 -8.50 -6.16
C CYS A 235 1.25 -8.31 -6.58
N VAL A 236 1.75 -9.19 -7.46
CA VAL A 236 3.15 -9.12 -7.95
C VAL A 236 3.19 -8.92 -9.45
N PHE A 237 3.92 -7.90 -9.90
CA PHE A 237 4.01 -7.50 -11.29
C PHE A 237 5.45 -7.53 -11.78
N ASP A 238 5.64 -8.06 -13.00
CA ASP A 238 6.82 -7.82 -13.84
C ASP A 238 6.49 -6.65 -14.79
N ILE A 239 6.95 -5.45 -14.43
CA ILE A 239 6.52 -4.21 -15.10
C ILE A 239 6.91 -4.22 -16.58
N LYS A 240 8.06 -4.82 -16.92
CA LYS A 240 8.55 -4.86 -18.30
C LYS A 240 7.80 -5.86 -19.18
N ALA A 241 7.19 -6.88 -18.57
CA ALA A 241 6.41 -7.89 -19.26
C ALA A 241 4.88 -7.66 -19.18
N MET A 242 4.46 -6.52 -18.61
CA MET A 242 3.07 -6.24 -18.33
C MET A 242 2.20 -6.25 -19.59
N ASN A 243 1.28 -7.20 -19.65
CA ASN A 243 0.38 -7.39 -20.78
C ASN A 243 -0.95 -7.97 -20.29
N PHE A 244 -1.78 -7.12 -19.67
CA PHE A 244 -3.12 -7.49 -19.26
C PHE A 244 -4.08 -6.30 -19.34
N GLU A 245 -5.38 -6.59 -19.32
CA GLU A 245 -6.43 -5.59 -19.41
C GLU A 245 -6.55 -4.77 -18.12
N THR A 246 -6.41 -3.45 -18.25
CA THR A 246 -6.68 -2.50 -17.17
C THR A 246 -8.13 -2.01 -17.20
N LYS A 247 -8.58 -1.45 -16.09
CA LYS A 247 -9.92 -0.90 -15.88
C LYS A 247 -9.82 0.57 -15.53
N ASP A 248 -10.70 1.37 -16.11
CA ASP A 248 -10.90 2.76 -15.72
C ASP A 248 -11.95 2.82 -14.60
N TYR A 249 -11.58 3.47 -13.50
CA TYR A 249 -12.48 3.81 -12.40
C TYR A 249 -12.69 5.33 -12.39
N ASP A 250 -13.92 5.74 -12.12
CA ASP A 250 -14.27 7.16 -12.00
C ASP A 250 -14.16 7.54 -10.52
N PRO A 251 -13.17 8.36 -10.11
CA PRO A 251 -12.95 8.71 -8.70
C PRO A 251 -14.14 9.36 -8.02
N ASP A 252 -15.01 10.03 -8.80
CA ASP A 252 -16.13 10.80 -8.25
C ASP A 252 -17.30 9.90 -7.80
N VAL A 253 -17.27 8.61 -8.14
CA VAL A 253 -18.35 7.66 -7.81
C VAL A 253 -17.88 6.48 -6.94
N MET A 254 -16.62 6.48 -6.49
CA MET A 254 -16.09 5.44 -5.63
C MET A 254 -16.39 5.75 -4.17
N VAL A 255 -16.89 4.76 -3.44
CA VAL A 255 -17.23 4.87 -2.01
C VAL A 255 -16.26 4.03 -1.21
N SER A 256 -15.73 4.60 -0.11
CA SER A 256 -14.91 3.83 0.82
C SER A 256 -15.77 2.77 1.50
N TYR A 257 -15.25 1.55 1.60
CA TYR A 257 -15.79 0.51 2.45
C TYR A 257 -15.07 0.62 3.79
N GLU A 258 -15.78 1.14 4.79
CA GLU A 258 -15.29 1.29 6.16
C GLU A 258 -16.24 0.56 7.09
N ASP A 259 -15.67 -0.24 7.99
CA ASP A 259 -16.40 -0.92 9.06
C ASP A 259 -16.78 0.07 10.17
#